data_AF-A0AA51M7H7-F1
#
_entry.id   AF-A0AA51M7H7-F1
#
_cell.length_a   1.000
_cell.length_b   1.000
_cell.length_c   1.000
_cell.angle_alpha   90.00
_cell.angle_beta   90.00
_cell.angle_gamma   90.00
#
_symmetry.space_group_name_H-M   'P 1'
#
loop_
_entity.id
_entity.type
_entity.pdbx_description
1 polymer ?
#
loop_
_entity_poly.entity_id
_entity_poly.type
_entity_poly.pdbx_seq_one_letter_code
_entity_poly.pdbx_strand_id
1 'polypeptide(L)' 'MANDRPARVASLTLTVVAPELPPEKVAALRAVAAHCTVSNSLTRPPETELRVIHSSMDGARGPLET' A
#
# COMPACT_ATOMS: atom_id res chain seq x y z
N MET A 1 8.23 14.25 -34.19
CA MET A 1 7.49 13.42 -33.23
C MET A 1 8.22 13.49 -31.91
N ALA A 2 7.62 14.05 -30.87
CA ALA A 2 8.19 14.01 -29.53
C ALA A 2 7.13 13.40 -28.62
N ASN A 3 7.40 12.20 -28.12
CA ASN A 3 6.63 11.60 -27.03
C ASN A 3 7.07 12.29 -25.71
N ASP A 4 6.99 13.62 -25.68
CA ASP A 4 7.63 14.55 -24.73
C ASP A 4 6.96 14.56 -23.35
N ARG A 5 6.29 13.47 -22.98
CA ARG A 5 5.67 13.33 -21.67
C ARG A 5 6.56 12.43 -20.84
N PRO A 6 6.98 12.87 -19.63
CA PRO A 6 7.74 12.00 -18.75
C PRO A 6 6.92 10.73 -18.47
N ALA A 7 7.61 9.59 -18.38
CA ALA A 7 7.00 8.32 -18.04
C ALA A 7 6.20 8.44 -16.73
N ARG A 8 5.04 7.78 -16.66
CA ARG A 8 4.14 7.82 -15.50
C ARG A 8 3.80 6.40 -15.07
N VAL A 9 3.59 6.24 -13.78
CA VAL A 9 3.02 5.01 -13.23
C VAL A 9 1.58 4.91 -13.73
N ALA A 10 1.27 3.81 -14.42
CA ALA A 10 -0.08 3.53 -14.90
C ALA A 10 -0.91 2.80 -13.83
N SER A 11 -0.28 1.86 -13.11
CA SER A 11 -0.91 1.06 -12.07
C SER A 11 0.06 0.73 -10.93
N LEU A 12 -0.48 0.50 -9.74
CA LEU A 12 0.26 0.02 -8.58
C LEU A 12 -0.58 -0.94 -7.72
N THR A 13 0.10 -1.89 -7.10
CA THR A 13 -0.48 -2.78 -6.08
C THR A 13 0.24 -2.54 -4.76
N LEU A 14 -0.52 -2.23 -3.72
CA LEU A 14 -0.02 -1.95 -2.38
C LEU A 14 -0.54 -3.01 -1.40
N THR A 15 0.40 -3.68 -0.71
CA THR A 15 0.09 -4.62 0.37
C THR A 15 0.57 -4.03 1.69
N VAL A 16 -0.37 -3.75 2.59
CA VAL A 16 -0.09 -3.30 3.95
C VAL A 16 -0.09 -4.51 4.87
N VAL A 17 1.05 -4.78 5.49
CA VAL A 17 1.19 -5.82 6.50
C VAL A 17 0.93 -5.19 7.86
N ALA A 18 -0.19 -5.56 8.48
CA ALA A 18 -0.56 -5.13 9.82
C ALA A 18 -0.27 -6.23 10.84
N PRO A 19 -0.04 -5.93 12.13
CA PRO A 19 -0.14 -6.95 13.17
C PRO A 19 -1.56 -7.55 13.22
N GLU A 20 -1.79 -8.52 14.10
CA GLU A 20 -3.15 -9.06 14.27
C GLU A 20 -4.10 -7.93 14.70
N LEU A 21 -5.17 -7.74 13.92
CA LEU A 21 -6.17 -6.69 14.12
C LEU A 21 -7.56 -7.32 14.18
N PRO A 22 -8.47 -6.77 15.01
CA PRO A 22 -9.89 -7.09 14.90
C PRO A 22 -10.38 -6.84 13.47
N PRO A 23 -11.30 -7.66 12.94
CA PRO A 23 -11.77 -7.55 11.56
C PRO A 23 -12.31 -6.15 11.23
N GLU A 24 -12.98 -5.47 12.17
CA GLU A 24 -13.43 -4.09 11.92
C GLU A 24 -12.29 -3.08 11.76
N LYS A 25 -11.13 -3.33 12.39
CA LYS A 25 -9.95 -2.46 12.29
C LYS A 25 -9.18 -2.67 10.99
N VAL A 26 -9.27 -3.85 10.38
CA VAL A 26 -8.70 -4.13 9.05
C VAL A 26 -9.39 -3.27 7.99
N ALA A 27 -10.72 -3.26 8.02
CA ALA A 27 -11.52 -2.43 7.10
C ALA A 27 -11.21 -0.94 7.29
N ALA A 28 -11.11 -0.48 8.55
CA ALA A 28 -10.75 0.90 8.86
C ALA A 28 -9.34 1.26 8.37
N LEU A 29 -8.35 0.40 8.60
CA LEU A 29 -6.98 0.63 8.14
C LEU A 29 -6.90 0.70 6.62
N ARG A 30 -7.62 -0.18 5.92
CA ARG A 30 -7.73 -0.14 4.46
C ARG A 30 -8.30 1.19 3.99
N ALA A 31 -9.33 1.72 4.64
CA ALA A 31 -9.92 3.01 4.29
C ALA A 31 -8.90 4.16 4.48
N VAL A 32 -8.17 4.18 5.60
CA VAL A 32 -7.15 5.20 5.87
C VAL A 32 -6.04 5.17 4.82
N ALA A 33 -5.52 3.98 4.49
CA ALA A 33 -4.48 3.84 3.47
C ALA A 33 -4.97 4.24 2.07
N ALA A 34 -6.22 3.93 1.72
CA ALA A 34 -6.83 4.37 0.46
C ALA A 34 -7.00 5.89 0.38
N HIS A 35 -7.26 6.55 1.50
CA HIS A 35 -7.53 8.00 1.58
C HIS A 35 -6.39 8.80 2.22
N CYS A 36 -5.14 8.33 2.10
CA CYS A 36 -3.99 9.06 2.62
C CYS A 36 -3.73 10.34 1.81
N THR A 37 -2.96 11.28 2.40
CA THR A 37 -2.63 12.56 1.76
C THR A 37 -2.01 12.39 0.37
N VAL A 38 -1.17 11.36 0.18
CA VAL A 38 -0.57 11.07 -1.12
C VAL A 38 -1.65 10.67 -2.13
N SER A 39 -2.46 9.64 -1.83
CA SER A 39 -3.55 9.20 -2.71
C SER A 39 -4.50 10.35 -3.09
N ASN A 40 -4.77 11.26 -2.16
CA ASN A 40 -5.66 12.39 -2.38
C ASN A 40 -5.02 13.58 -3.13
N SER A 41 -3.69 13.62 -3.26
CA SER A 41 -2.98 14.76 -3.87
C SER A 41 -2.49 14.52 -5.30
N LEU A 42 -2.61 13.28 -5.80
CA LEU A 42 -2.19 12.96 -7.16
C LEU A 42 -3.13 13.59 -8.20
N THR A 43 -2.60 14.53 -9.00
CA THR A 43 -3.35 15.15 -10.11
C THR A 43 -3.73 14.16 -11.21
N ARG A 44 -2.95 13.08 -11.35
CA ARG A 44 -3.20 11.96 -12.27
C ARG A 44 -2.90 10.67 -11.52
N PRO A 45 -3.87 10.15 -10.74
CA PRO A 45 -3.65 8.94 -9.96
C PRO A 45 -3.56 7.71 -10.89
N PRO A 46 -2.66 6.76 -10.59
CA PRO A 46 -2.63 5.46 -11.25
C PRO A 46 -3.78 4.56 -10.77
N GLU A 47 -4.08 3.53 -11.54
CA GLU A 47 -4.95 2.44 -11.08
C GLU A 47 -4.32 1.79 -9.85
N THR A 48 -5.04 1.78 -8.72
CA THR A 48 -4.47 1.36 -7.44
C THR A 48 -5.26 0.20 -6.84
N GLU A 49 -4.57 -0.91 -6.59
CA GLU A 49 -5.10 -2.02 -5.82
C GLU A 49 -4.48 -2.02 -4.42
N LEU A 50 -5.31 -2.00 -3.38
CA LEU A 50 -4.88 -1.99 -1.99
C LEU A 50 -5.41 -3.21 -1.21
N ARG A 51 -4.48 -3.95 -0.60
CA ARG A 51 -4.74 -5.11 0.26
C ARG A 51 -4.12 -4.88 1.63
N VAL A 52 -4.85 -5.29 2.67
CA VAL A 52 -4.33 -5.32 4.06
C VAL A 52 -4.29 -6.78 4.48
N ILE A 53 -3.13 -7.23 4.93
CA ILE A 53 -2.91 -8.60 5.42
C ILE A 53 -2.38 -8.58 6.85
N HIS A 54 -2.63 -9.65 7.60
CA HIS A 54 -2.06 -9.81 8.93
C HIS A 54 -0.68 -10.45 8.84
N SER A 55 0.27 -9.90 9.58
CA SER A 55 1.48 -10.61 9.98
C SER A 55 1.03 -11.60 11.05
N SER A 56 1.05 -12.89 10.74
CA SER A 56 1.06 -13.89 11.80
C SER A 56 2.31 -13.60 12.64
N MET A 57 2.17 -13.36 13.94
CA MET A 57 3.30 -13.51 14.86
C MET A 57 3.56 -15.02 15.05
N ASP A 58 3.96 -15.69 13.98
CA ASP A 58 4.56 -17.01 14.04
C ASP A 58 5.68 -17.02 12.99
N GLY A 59 6.91 -16.74 13.41
CA GLY A 59 8.11 -16.88 12.58
C GLY A 59 8.94 -15.60 12.36
N ALA A 60 9.96 -15.44 13.21
CA ALA A 60 11.29 -14.92 12.86
C ALA A 60 11.46 -13.45 12.39
N ARG A 61 11.69 -12.55 13.35
CA ARG A 61 12.90 -11.71 13.24
C ARG A 61 14.10 -12.59 13.62
N GLY A 62 14.64 -13.30 12.64
CA GLY A 62 16.05 -13.72 12.71
C GLY A 62 16.92 -12.47 12.60
N PRO A 63 18.12 -12.45 13.22
CA PRO A 63 18.99 -11.28 13.19
C PRO A 63 19.37 -10.94 11.74
N LEU A 64 19.32 -9.66 11.42
CA LEU A 64 19.96 -9.11 10.23
C LEU A 64 21.48 -9.25 10.44
N GLU A 65 22.06 -10.35 9.97
CA GLU A 65 23.52 -10.48 9.89
C GLU A 65 24.04 -9.58 8.75
N THR A 66 25.00 -8.75 9.13
CA THR A 66 25.79 -7.80 8.30
C THR A 66 26.70 -8.46 7.28
#